data_AF-A0A7S3XUQ5-F1
#
_entry.id   AF-A0A7S3XUQ5-F1
#
_cell.length_a   1.000
_cell.length_b   1.000
_cell.length_c   1.000
_cell.angle_alpha   90.00
_cell.angle_beta   90.00
_cell.angle_gamma   90.00
#
_symmetry.space_group_name_H-M   'P 1'
#
loop_
_entity.id
_entity.type
_entity.pdbx_description
1 polymer ?
#
loop_
_entity_poly.entity_id
_entity_poly.type
_entity_poly.pdbx_seq_one_letter_code
_entity_poly.pdbx_strand_id
1 'polypeptide(L)'
;EGGGGGGASAEELLRRLDRLERSYREAAAEHVDFDDMAGHSLLEMFGETAKYFLTTRVVKDTDADCRFSAARLRCEPVCACRWDYRLGDHAPDRACRRDPDRERARRCDPAAPRASDRPFWERAKGAVANTAHRVGGFYNDKVAPPTDAACGWDWSRFACAPPDQCTFRYQFGDYHPGRSCRRKRRRRRRKRRPP
;
A
#
# COMPACT_ATOMS: atom_id res chain seq x y z
N GLU A 1 24.13 34.95 33.75
CA GLU A 1 23.17 35.26 32.67
C GLU A 1 22.02 34.27 32.79
N GLY A 2 20.89 34.72 33.35
CA GLY A 2 19.74 33.86 33.70
C GLY A 2 18.60 34.05 32.71
N GLY A 3 18.14 32.96 32.10
CA GLY A 3 17.03 32.94 31.13
C GLY A 3 15.68 33.17 31.79
N GLY A 4 14.99 34.23 31.37
CA GLY A 4 13.61 34.53 31.75
C GLY A 4 12.62 33.77 30.89
N GLY A 5 12.09 32.65 31.40
CA GLY A 5 10.95 31.95 30.82
C GLY A 5 9.66 32.73 31.10
N GLY A 6 9.16 33.45 30.10
CA GLY A 6 7.87 34.14 30.15
C GLY A 6 6.71 33.16 30.10
N GLY A 7 6.28 32.65 31.25
CA GLY A 7 4.99 31.99 31.39
C GLY A 7 3.88 33.03 31.31
N ALA A 8 2.95 32.88 30.37
CA ALA A 8 1.77 33.73 30.30
C ALA A 8 1.00 33.64 31.64
N SER A 9 0.66 34.79 32.22
CA SER A 9 -0.15 34.89 33.44
C SER A 9 -1.47 34.13 33.26
N ALA A 10 -1.97 33.49 34.32
CA ALA A 10 -3.25 32.78 34.32
C ALA A 10 -4.40 33.67 33.78
N GLU A 11 -4.35 34.97 34.06
CA GLU A 11 -5.33 35.94 33.59
C GLU A 11 -5.27 36.14 32.05
N GLU A 12 -4.07 36.09 31.47
CA GLU A 12 -3.90 36.16 30.03
C GLU A 12 -4.40 34.91 29.32
N LEU A 13 -4.23 33.76 29.97
CA LEU A 13 -4.76 32.48 29.51
C LEU A 13 -6.29 32.45 29.52
N LEU A 14 -6.91 33.00 30.57
CA LEU A 14 -8.37 33.15 30.67
C LEU A 14 -8.92 34.10 29.61
N ARG A 15 -8.29 35.26 29.37
CA ARG A 15 -8.68 36.17 28.28
C ARG A 15 -8.52 35.55 26.90
N ARG A 16 -7.55 34.65 26.73
CA ARG A 16 -7.36 33.91 25.47
C ARG A 16 -8.44 32.84 25.26
N LEU A 17 -8.84 32.15 26.34
CA LEU A 17 -9.95 31.19 26.32
C LEU A 17 -11.29 31.87 25.99
N ASP A 18 -11.60 32.99 26.62
CA ASP A 18 -12.85 33.72 26.39
C ASP A 18 -12.96 34.27 24.94
N ARG A 19 -11.84 34.74 24.37
CA ARG A 19 -11.78 35.09 22.94
C ARG A 19 -12.00 33.88 22.03
N LEU A 20 -11.45 32.73 22.39
CA LEU A 20 -11.63 31.48 21.65
C LEU A 20 -13.08 31.00 21.71
N GLU A 21 -13.71 31.06 22.89
CA GLU A 21 -15.10 30.67 23.10
C GLU A 21 -16.07 31.55 22.31
N ARG A 22 -15.84 32.88 22.29
CA ARG A 22 -16.61 33.79 21.44
C ARG A 22 -16.41 33.51 19.95
N SER A 23 -15.17 33.32 19.50
CA SER A 23 -14.89 32.97 18.10
C SER A 23 -15.55 31.64 17.70
N TYR A 24 -15.62 30.69 18.62
CA TYR A 24 -16.25 29.39 18.39
C TYR A 24 -17.77 29.50 18.35
N ARG A 25 -18.39 30.32 19.22
CA ARG A 25 -19.83 30.60 19.19
C ARG A 25 -20.25 31.35 17.93
N GLU A 26 -19.48 32.34 17.51
CA GLU A 26 -19.74 33.11 16.28
C GLU A 26 -19.61 32.21 15.04
N ALA A 27 -18.54 31.42 14.94
CA ALA A 27 -18.36 30.46 13.83
C ALA A 27 -19.42 29.34 13.84
N ALA A 28 -19.94 28.96 15.00
CA ALA A 28 -21.04 28.02 15.11
C ALA A 28 -22.40 28.65 14.74
N ALA A 29 -22.56 29.96 14.92
CA ALA A 29 -23.79 30.68 14.57
C ALA A 29 -23.88 31.01 13.08
N GLU A 30 -22.74 31.22 12.40
CA GLU A 30 -22.68 31.59 10.98
C GLU A 30 -22.95 30.41 10.02
N HIS A 31 -23.04 29.17 10.52
CA HIS A 31 -23.23 27.95 9.71
C HIS A 31 -24.46 27.12 10.07
N VAL A 32 -25.39 27.68 10.85
CA VAL A 32 -26.65 27.01 11.15
C VAL A 32 -27.80 27.94 10.77
N ASP A 33 -28.18 27.90 9.49
CA ASP A 33 -29.48 28.41 9.05
C ASP A 33 -30.56 27.50 9.66
N PHE A 34 -31.07 27.90 10.84
CA PHE A 34 -32.07 27.14 11.59
C PHE A 34 -33.45 27.08 10.92
N ASP A 35 -33.68 27.88 9.87
CA ASP A 35 -34.97 27.93 9.16
C ASP A 35 -35.20 26.77 8.18
N ASP A 36 -34.19 25.94 7.87
CA ASP A 36 -34.30 24.76 6.98
C ASP A 36 -34.06 23.41 7.71
N MET A 37 -34.04 23.42 9.05
CA MET A 37 -33.65 22.28 9.90
C MET A 37 -34.81 21.41 10.41
N ALA A 38 -36.03 21.57 9.89
CA ALA A 38 -37.19 20.79 10.35
C ALA A 38 -37.29 19.37 9.76
N GLY A 39 -36.44 19.03 8.78
CA GLY A 39 -36.52 17.76 8.04
C GLY A 39 -35.37 16.77 8.25
N HIS A 40 -34.26 17.20 8.85
CA HIS A 40 -33.03 16.41 8.85
C HIS A 40 -32.92 15.49 10.05
N SER A 41 -32.67 14.21 9.79
CA SER A 41 -32.43 13.25 10.87
C SER A 41 -31.09 13.50 11.55
N LEU A 42 -30.96 13.11 12.82
CA LEU A 42 -29.69 13.16 13.56
C LEU A 42 -28.54 12.50 12.78
N LEU A 43 -28.84 11.43 12.02
CA LEU A 43 -27.86 10.73 11.20
C LEU A 43 -27.37 11.58 10.01
N GLU A 44 -28.26 12.38 9.41
CA GLU A 44 -27.90 13.31 8.33
C GLU A 44 -27.02 14.43 8.85
N MET A 45 -27.33 14.98 10.02
CA MET A 45 -26.52 16.01 10.66
C MET A 45 -25.10 15.51 11.01
N PHE A 46 -24.99 14.31 11.57
CA PHE A 46 -23.68 13.67 11.77
C PHE A 46 -22.98 13.37 10.45
N GLY A 47 -23.71 12.93 9.44
CA GLY A 47 -23.19 12.63 8.10
C GLY A 47 -22.58 13.87 7.44
N GLU A 48 -23.26 15.00 7.49
CA GLU A 48 -22.77 16.27 6.92
C GLU A 48 -21.59 16.83 7.72
N THR A 49 -21.65 16.78 9.05
CA THR A 49 -20.55 17.23 9.90
C THR A 49 -19.31 16.37 9.71
N ALA A 50 -19.48 15.04 9.63
CA ALA A 50 -18.38 14.11 9.37
C ALA A 50 -17.83 14.30 7.95
N LYS A 51 -18.69 14.48 6.94
CA LYS A 51 -18.28 14.80 5.56
C LYS A 51 -17.45 16.08 5.53
N TYR A 52 -17.94 17.16 6.14
CA TYR A 52 -17.23 18.44 6.20
C TYR A 52 -15.89 18.31 6.91
N PHE A 53 -15.84 17.66 8.08
CA PHE A 53 -14.59 17.43 8.81
C PHE A 53 -13.60 16.60 7.99
N LEU A 54 -14.07 15.54 7.32
CA LEU A 54 -13.23 14.73 6.47
C LEU A 54 -12.70 15.55 5.29
N THR A 55 -13.54 16.31 4.57
CA THR A 55 -13.14 17.06 3.37
C THR A 55 -12.29 18.30 3.66
N THR A 56 -12.42 18.93 4.82
CA THR A 56 -11.69 20.18 5.15
C THR A 56 -10.52 19.99 6.12
N ARG A 57 -10.56 19.01 7.02
CA ARG A 57 -9.52 18.83 8.07
C ARG A 57 -8.62 17.63 7.81
N VAL A 58 -9.15 16.55 7.25
CA VAL A 58 -8.41 15.29 7.05
C VAL A 58 -7.89 15.16 5.62
N VAL A 59 -8.72 15.51 4.65
CA VAL A 59 -8.39 15.66 3.25
C VAL A 59 -7.65 16.99 3.08
N LYS A 60 -6.33 16.95 2.96
CA LYS A 60 -5.59 18.11 2.45
C LYS A 60 -5.82 18.23 0.95
N ASP A 61 -5.87 19.47 0.47
CA ASP A 61 -5.96 19.75 -0.96
C ASP A 61 -4.81 19.07 -1.71
N THR A 62 -5.20 18.29 -2.70
CA THR A 62 -4.29 17.77 -3.71
C THR A 62 -4.11 18.85 -4.76
N ASP A 63 -2.87 19.18 -5.12
CA ASP A 63 -2.61 20.16 -6.18
C ASP A 63 -3.34 19.72 -7.47
N ALA A 64 -4.31 20.50 -7.94
CA ALA A 64 -5.19 20.12 -9.06
C ALA A 64 -4.41 19.79 -10.36
N ASP A 65 -3.21 20.34 -10.49
CA ASP A 65 -2.32 20.15 -11.63
C ASP A 65 -1.49 18.87 -11.57
N CYS A 66 -1.48 18.17 -10.43
CA CYS A 66 -0.69 16.95 -10.22
C CYS A 66 -1.60 15.72 -10.14
N ARG A 67 -1.38 14.74 -11.02
CA ARG A 67 -2.14 13.49 -11.06
C ARG A 67 -1.26 12.26 -11.09
N PHE A 68 -1.74 11.15 -10.54
CA PHE A 68 -1.05 9.88 -10.62
C PHE A 68 -1.46 9.11 -11.88
N SER A 69 -0.49 8.80 -12.73
CA SER A 69 -0.67 7.92 -13.88
C SER A 69 -0.41 6.48 -13.46
N ALA A 70 -1.47 5.67 -13.31
CA ALA A 70 -1.34 4.25 -12.99
C ALA A 70 -0.60 3.46 -14.08
N ALA A 71 -0.78 3.85 -15.35
CA ALA A 71 -0.11 3.21 -16.48
C ALA A 71 1.42 3.36 -16.42
N ARG A 72 1.90 4.52 -15.95
CA ARG A 72 3.33 4.84 -15.83
C ARG A 72 3.84 4.75 -14.39
N LEU A 73 2.96 4.40 -13.45
CA LEU A 73 3.19 4.35 -12.00
C LEU A 73 3.93 5.59 -11.46
N ARG A 74 3.52 6.80 -11.89
CA ARG A 74 4.18 8.05 -11.52
C ARG A 74 3.26 9.26 -11.54
N CYS A 75 3.69 10.34 -10.88
CA CYS A 75 3.01 11.63 -10.92
C CYS A 75 3.29 12.38 -12.22
N GLU A 76 2.27 13.05 -12.76
CA GLU A 76 2.32 13.88 -13.95
C GLU A 76 1.73 15.27 -13.68
N PRO A 77 2.30 16.35 -14.27
CA PRO A 77 3.49 16.37 -15.14
C PRO A 77 4.80 16.11 -14.39
N VAL A 78 5.68 15.31 -15.02
CA VAL A 78 6.88 14.69 -14.42
C VAL A 78 7.87 15.70 -13.80
N CYS A 79 7.94 16.90 -14.35
CA CYS A 79 8.88 17.92 -13.92
C CYS A 79 8.29 18.89 -12.89
N ALA A 80 6.97 19.04 -12.82
CA ALA A 80 6.33 19.92 -11.84
C ALA A 80 5.78 19.17 -10.62
N CYS A 81 5.57 17.86 -10.74
CA CYS A 81 4.94 17.04 -9.72
C CYS A 81 5.86 15.93 -9.24
N ARG A 82 5.74 15.56 -7.96
CA ARG A 82 6.46 14.46 -7.35
C ARG A 82 5.55 13.63 -6.45
N TRP A 83 5.97 12.40 -6.24
CA TRP A 83 5.39 11.57 -5.19
C TRP A 83 5.90 12.04 -3.83
N ASP A 84 5.00 12.53 -2.99
CA ASP A 84 5.28 13.05 -1.65
C ASP A 84 4.22 12.48 -0.69
N TYR A 85 4.25 11.19 -0.39
CA TYR A 85 3.24 10.55 0.47
C TYR A 85 3.20 11.17 1.87
N ARG A 86 2.00 11.52 2.32
CA ARG A 86 1.70 11.99 3.68
C ARG A 86 0.71 11.05 4.35
N LEU A 87 0.81 10.96 5.67
CA LEU A 87 -0.15 10.21 6.47
C LEU A 87 -1.55 10.81 6.26
N GLY A 88 -2.49 10.01 5.74
CA GLY A 88 -3.82 10.46 5.30
C GLY A 88 -4.04 10.40 3.77
N ASP A 89 -3.00 10.08 3.00
CA ASP A 89 -3.13 9.85 1.56
C ASP A 89 -3.70 8.45 1.29
N HIS A 90 -5.03 8.36 1.25
CA HIS A 90 -5.73 7.11 1.02
C HIS A 90 -5.78 6.67 -0.46
N ALA A 91 -5.25 7.47 -1.37
CA ALA A 91 -5.17 7.14 -2.79
C ALA A 91 -3.88 7.68 -3.42
N PRO A 92 -3.33 7.01 -4.45
CA PRO A 92 -2.09 7.42 -5.12
C PRO A 92 -2.11 8.83 -5.70
N ASP A 93 -3.26 9.26 -6.23
CA ASP A 93 -3.44 10.63 -6.73
C ASP A 93 -3.19 11.68 -5.65
N ARG A 94 -3.46 11.35 -4.38
CA ARG A 94 -3.27 12.30 -3.27
C ARG A 94 -1.82 12.43 -2.85
N ALA A 95 -1.03 11.39 -3.08
CA ALA A 95 0.41 11.44 -2.83
C ALA A 95 1.14 12.26 -3.92
N CYS A 96 0.51 12.52 -5.07
CA CYS A 96 1.07 13.37 -6.10
C CYS A 96 0.85 14.85 -5.76
N ARG A 97 1.95 15.56 -5.55
CA ARG A 97 1.96 16.97 -5.16
C ARG A 97 2.93 17.77 -5.99
N ARG A 98 2.72 19.08 -6.04
CA ARG A 98 3.63 20.00 -6.70
C ARG A 98 4.99 19.95 -6.02
N ASP A 99 6.02 19.89 -6.83
CA ASP A 99 7.38 19.89 -6.38
C ASP A 99 7.76 21.28 -5.83
N PRO A 100 8.17 21.41 -4.56
CA PRO A 100 8.64 22.68 -4.03
C PRO A 100 9.97 23.12 -4.66
N ASP A 101 10.76 22.19 -5.19
CA ASP A 101 12.06 22.46 -5.79
C ASP A 101 11.91 22.92 -7.26
N ARG A 102 11.77 24.25 -7.41
CA ARG A 102 11.67 24.89 -8.74
C ARG A 102 12.93 24.69 -9.60
N GLU A 103 14.10 24.48 -9.00
CA GLU A 103 15.32 24.25 -9.78
C GLU A 103 15.37 22.84 -10.35
N ARG A 104 14.88 21.84 -9.61
CA ARG A 104 14.71 20.49 -10.16
C ARG A 104 13.72 20.49 -11.31
N ALA A 105 12.62 21.22 -11.20
CA ALA A 105 11.65 21.36 -12.28
C ALA A 105 12.29 21.94 -13.56
N ARG A 106 13.20 22.92 -13.43
CA ARG A 106 13.94 23.52 -14.57
C ARG A 106 14.96 22.59 -15.21
N ARG A 107 15.64 21.76 -14.40
CA ARG A 107 16.65 20.80 -14.86
C ARG A 107 16.05 19.48 -15.34
N CYS A 108 14.77 19.27 -15.12
CA CYS A 108 14.07 18.06 -15.51
C CYS A 108 13.81 18.07 -17.01
N ASP A 109 14.29 17.03 -17.68
CA ASP A 109 13.88 16.72 -19.05
C ASP A 109 12.60 15.85 -19.00
N PRO A 110 11.44 16.36 -19.47
CA PRO A 110 10.20 15.59 -19.49
C PRO A 110 10.21 14.42 -20.49
N ALA A 111 11.10 14.45 -21.49
CA ALA A 111 11.24 13.42 -22.51
C ALA A 111 12.29 12.36 -22.17
N ALA A 112 13.12 12.59 -21.14
CA ALA A 112 14.14 11.63 -20.73
C ALA A 112 13.51 10.30 -20.29
N PRO A 113 13.91 9.16 -20.88
CA PRO A 113 13.35 7.86 -20.54
C PRO A 113 13.70 7.50 -19.09
N ARG A 114 12.67 7.37 -18.23
CA ARG A 114 12.87 6.98 -16.83
C ARG A 114 12.79 5.47 -16.67
N ALA A 115 13.35 4.98 -15.56
CA ALA A 115 13.28 3.56 -15.21
C ALA A 115 11.82 3.03 -15.16
N SER A 116 10.84 3.89 -14.85
CA SER A 116 9.41 3.54 -14.85
C SER A 116 8.84 3.30 -16.26
N ASP A 117 9.43 3.91 -17.29
CA ASP A 117 8.99 3.80 -18.68
C ASP A 117 9.50 2.52 -19.34
N ARG A 118 10.45 1.85 -18.69
CA ARG A 118 10.97 0.57 -19.16
C ARG A 118 9.97 -0.55 -18.90
N PRO A 119 9.81 -1.48 -19.87
CA PRO A 119 9.00 -2.66 -19.67
C PRO A 119 9.42 -3.40 -18.39
N PHE A 120 8.46 -4.01 -17.70
CA PHE A 120 8.72 -4.67 -16.42
C PHE A 120 9.83 -5.73 -16.51
N TRP A 121 9.99 -6.39 -17.67
CA TRP A 121 11.02 -7.41 -17.88
C TRP A 121 12.45 -6.83 -17.87
N GLU A 122 12.65 -5.59 -18.32
CA GLU A 122 13.95 -4.90 -18.21
C GLU A 122 14.27 -4.55 -16.76
N ARG A 123 13.25 -4.12 -16.01
CA ARG A 123 13.38 -3.86 -14.57
C ARG A 123 13.71 -5.15 -13.80
N ALA A 124 13.14 -6.27 -14.21
CA ALA A 124 13.37 -7.58 -13.61
C ALA A 124 14.78 -8.12 -13.87
N LYS A 125 15.40 -7.84 -15.02
CA LYS A 125 16.77 -8.30 -15.34
C LYS A 125 17.81 -7.83 -14.32
N GLY A 126 17.68 -6.61 -13.79
CA GLY A 126 18.58 -6.08 -12.74
C GLY A 126 18.36 -6.69 -11.36
N ALA A 127 17.13 -7.11 -11.04
CA ALA A 127 16.80 -7.80 -9.79
C ALA A 127 17.17 -9.29 -9.84
N VAL A 128 17.05 -9.96 -10.99
CA VAL A 128 17.37 -11.39 -11.13
C VAL A 128 18.87 -11.66 -10.98
N ALA A 129 19.74 -10.73 -11.41
CA ALA A 129 21.19 -10.91 -11.32
C ALA A 129 21.72 -10.92 -9.87
N ASN A 130 21.09 -10.20 -8.94
CA ASN A 130 21.57 -10.11 -7.53
C ASN A 130 20.67 -10.82 -6.50
N THR A 131 19.42 -11.17 -6.84
CA THR A 131 18.45 -11.73 -5.89
C THR A 131 18.30 -13.26 -5.99
N ALA A 132 18.70 -13.87 -7.11
CA ALA A 132 18.60 -15.33 -7.29
C ALA A 132 19.40 -16.13 -6.24
N HIS A 133 20.53 -15.62 -5.76
CA HIS A 133 21.32 -16.29 -4.72
C HIS A 133 20.92 -15.94 -3.28
N ARG A 134 20.22 -14.82 -3.04
CA ARG A 134 19.93 -14.34 -1.67
C ARG A 134 18.55 -14.70 -1.13
N VAL A 135 17.54 -14.87 -1.98
CA VAL A 135 16.15 -15.16 -1.53
C VAL A 135 15.73 -16.62 -1.77
N GLY A 136 16.36 -17.31 -2.72
CA GLY A 136 16.11 -18.75 -2.97
C GLY A 136 16.58 -19.68 -1.85
N GLY A 137 17.52 -19.25 -1.00
CA GLY A 137 18.07 -20.08 0.09
C GLY A 137 17.33 -19.97 1.43
N PHE A 138 16.53 -18.92 1.66
CA PHE A 138 15.97 -18.67 3.00
C PHE A 138 14.67 -19.45 3.27
N TYR A 139 13.83 -19.67 2.26
CA TYR A 139 12.54 -20.35 2.42
C TYR A 139 12.57 -21.86 2.15
N ASN A 140 13.63 -22.38 1.50
CA ASN A 140 13.57 -23.71 0.90
C ASN A 140 13.87 -24.88 1.85
N ASP A 141 14.68 -24.69 2.90
CA ASP A 141 15.26 -25.82 3.64
C ASP A 141 14.83 -25.95 5.10
N LYS A 142 14.26 -24.91 5.73
CA LYS A 142 13.89 -24.95 7.17
C LYS A 142 12.40 -25.06 7.47
N VAL A 143 11.53 -24.68 6.54
CA VAL A 143 10.07 -24.61 6.78
C VAL A 143 9.29 -25.49 5.80
N ALA A 144 9.74 -25.58 4.55
CA ALA A 144 9.07 -26.41 3.56
C ALA A 144 9.46 -27.89 3.72
N PRO A 145 8.50 -28.84 3.69
CA PRO A 145 8.82 -30.25 3.70
C PRO A 145 9.63 -30.62 2.44
N PRO A 146 10.58 -31.58 2.56
CA PRO A 146 11.40 -31.99 1.42
C PRO A 146 10.53 -32.50 0.28
N THR A 147 10.89 -32.09 -0.93
CA THR A 147 10.23 -32.49 -2.17
C THR A 147 11.12 -33.45 -2.93
N ASP A 148 10.53 -34.45 -3.57
CA ASP A 148 11.27 -35.38 -4.41
C ASP A 148 11.70 -34.64 -5.70
N ALA A 149 13.00 -34.45 -5.92
CA ALA A 149 13.53 -33.73 -7.10
C ALA A 149 13.09 -34.34 -8.45
N ALA A 150 12.66 -35.61 -8.45
CA ALA A 150 12.17 -36.32 -9.62
C ALA A 150 10.68 -36.06 -9.94
N CYS A 151 9.95 -35.35 -9.07
CA CYS A 151 8.53 -35.06 -9.25
C CYS A 151 8.30 -33.56 -9.47
N GLY A 152 7.78 -33.21 -10.64
CA GLY A 152 7.46 -31.82 -11.03
C GLY A 152 5.95 -31.61 -11.23
N TRP A 153 5.55 -30.35 -11.29
CA TRP A 153 4.20 -29.97 -11.72
C TRP A 153 4.21 -29.61 -13.21
N ASP A 154 3.34 -30.25 -13.97
CA ASP A 154 3.11 -29.96 -15.38
C ASP A 154 1.90 -29.00 -15.50
N TRP A 155 2.19 -27.75 -15.86
CA TRP A 155 1.18 -26.71 -16.05
C TRP A 155 0.27 -26.96 -17.25
N SER A 156 0.73 -27.69 -18.27
CA SER A 156 -0.10 -28.00 -19.44
C SER A 156 -1.20 -29.02 -19.11
N ARG A 157 -0.94 -29.89 -18.14
CA ARG A 157 -1.84 -30.97 -17.72
C ARG A 157 -2.49 -30.74 -16.36
N PHE A 158 -2.11 -29.67 -15.66
CA PHE A 158 -2.48 -29.40 -14.27
C PHE A 158 -2.30 -30.64 -13.37
N ALA A 159 -1.18 -31.34 -13.55
CA ALA A 159 -0.92 -32.62 -12.89
C ALA A 159 0.56 -32.80 -12.55
N CYS A 160 0.86 -33.72 -11.63
CA CYS A 160 2.24 -34.09 -11.33
C CYS A 160 2.84 -34.97 -12.43
N ALA A 161 4.08 -34.68 -12.81
CA ALA A 161 4.85 -35.42 -13.80
C ALA A 161 6.12 -36.05 -13.19
N PRO A 162 6.47 -37.28 -13.57
CA PRO A 162 5.70 -38.17 -14.45
C PRO A 162 4.53 -38.86 -13.70
N PRO A 163 3.36 -39.06 -14.35
CA PRO A 163 2.12 -39.46 -13.68
C PRO A 163 2.14 -40.90 -13.15
N ASP A 164 3.04 -41.74 -13.64
CA ASP A 164 3.25 -43.12 -13.21
C ASP A 164 3.89 -43.16 -11.81
N GLN A 165 4.86 -42.29 -11.55
CA GLN A 165 5.68 -42.29 -10.33
C GLN A 165 5.31 -41.21 -9.32
N CYS A 166 4.68 -40.13 -9.77
CA CYS A 166 4.38 -38.97 -8.92
C CYS A 166 2.87 -38.82 -8.68
N THR A 167 2.51 -38.28 -7.52
CA THR A 167 1.13 -37.97 -7.13
C THR A 167 1.11 -36.62 -6.45
N PHE A 168 0.01 -35.89 -6.63
CA PHE A 168 -0.24 -34.68 -5.86
C PHE A 168 -0.57 -35.09 -4.43
N ARG A 169 0.15 -34.53 -3.45
CA ARG A 169 0.02 -34.87 -2.04
C ARG A 169 0.38 -33.66 -1.19
N TYR A 170 -0.52 -32.70 -1.06
CA TYR A 170 -0.28 -31.47 -0.30
C TYR A 170 0.22 -31.74 1.13
N GLN A 171 1.21 -30.96 1.57
CA GLN A 171 1.65 -30.86 2.95
C GLN A 171 1.68 -29.39 3.36
N PHE A 172 1.41 -29.12 4.63
CA PHE A 172 1.48 -27.76 5.17
C PHE A 172 2.90 -27.19 4.93
N GLY A 173 2.97 -26.00 4.31
CA GLY A 173 4.22 -25.41 3.85
C GLY A 173 4.49 -25.55 2.33
N ASP A 174 3.65 -26.28 1.59
CA ASP A 174 3.69 -26.27 0.13
C ASP A 174 3.09 -24.96 -0.41
N TYR A 175 3.96 -24.02 -0.80
CA TYR A 175 3.56 -22.69 -1.29
C TYR A 175 3.30 -22.62 -2.80
N HIS A 176 3.55 -23.70 -3.55
CA HIS A 176 3.14 -23.81 -4.95
C HIS A 176 2.88 -25.29 -5.35
N PRO A 177 2.11 -25.56 -6.42
CA PRO A 177 1.70 -26.92 -6.80
C PRO A 177 2.87 -27.91 -7.03
N GLY A 178 3.99 -27.42 -7.57
CA GLY A 178 5.23 -28.20 -7.70
C GLY A 178 5.75 -28.78 -6.38
N ARG A 179 5.59 -28.07 -5.26
CA ARG A 179 6.01 -28.59 -3.94
C ARG A 179 5.11 -29.73 -3.45
N SER A 180 3.87 -29.76 -3.92
CA SER A 180 2.92 -30.81 -3.58
C SER A 180 3.10 -32.10 -4.38
N CYS A 181 3.92 -32.11 -5.43
CA CYS A 181 4.22 -33.30 -6.21
C CYS A 181 5.26 -34.18 -5.50
N ARG A 182 4.86 -35.42 -5.20
CA ARG A 182 5.67 -36.36 -4.42
C ARG A 182 5.62 -37.75 -5.01
N ARG A 183 6.66 -38.53 -4.77
CA ARG A 183 6.74 -39.90 -5.30
C ARG A 183 5.71 -40.79 -4.63
N LYS A 184 5.03 -41.62 -5.43
CA LYS A 184 4.11 -42.64 -4.94
C LYS A 184 4.88 -43.64 -4.08
N ARG A 185 4.32 -43.99 -2.90
CA ARG A 185 4.87 -45.07 -2.08
C ARG A 185 4.73 -46.39 -2.85
N ARG A 186 5.84 -47.12 -3.03
CA ARG A 186 5.75 -48.49 -3.58
C ARG A 186 4.89 -49.33 -2.64
N ARG A 187 3.78 -49.87 -3.14
CA ARG A 187 3.03 -50.90 -2.41
C ARG A 187 3.98 -52.08 -2.22
N ARG A 188 4.42 -52.35 -0.98
CA ARG A 188 5.09 -53.61 -0.67
C ARG A 188 4.09 -54.70 -1.05
N ARG A 189 4.39 -55.48 -2.10
CA ARG A 189 3.61 -56.69 -2.40
C ARG A 189 3.68 -57.54 -1.13
N ARG A 190 2.57 -57.67 -0.40
CA ARG A 190 2.46 -58.70 0.63
C ARG A 190 2.77 -60.02 -0.08
N LYS A 191 3.91 -60.65 0.26
CA LYS A 191 4.22 -61.99 -0.24
C LYS A 191 3.02 -62.85 0.15
N ARG A 192 2.26 -63.34 -0.82
CA ARG A 192 1.25 -64.38 -0.58
C ARG A 192 2.00 -65.55 0.05
N ARG A 193 1.61 -65.93 1.25
CA ARG A 193 2.09 -67.16 1.88
C ARG A 193 1.62 -68.31 0.99
N PRO A 194 2.51 -69.18 0.48
CA PRO A 194 2.08 -70.35 -0.29
C PRO A 194 1.27 -71.30 0.63
N PRO A 195 0.40 -72.15 0.04
CA PRO A 195 -0.53 -73.01 0.77
C PRO A 195 0.18 -74.02 1.67
#